data_AF-A0A9X3LH12-F1
#
_entry.id   AF-A0A9X3LH12-F1
#
_cell.length_a   1.000
_cell.length_b   1.000
_cell.length_c   1.000
_cell.angle_alpha   90.00
_cell.angle_beta   90.00
_cell.angle_gamma   90.00
#
_symmetry.space_group_name_H-M   'P 1'
#
loop_
_entity.id
_entity.type
_entity.pdbx_description
1 polymer ?
#
loop_
_entity_poly.entity_id
_entity_poly.type
_entity_poly.pdbx_seq_one_letter_code
_entity_poly.pdbx_strand_id
1 'polypeptide(L)'
;MRSKNHILYSLFIYSTMRYLAIVIACLCLFLLPLQLIEKLPQHGQESATPTGIEAACEPILIRVEGHAEPFPLEDYVKGVVQAEMPATFQLEALKAQAIAARTYALKTTNFGTTSIKPTTSHQAFISQSERISPPNIAQAITETASQVLTYNNELITAMFFSTSNGKTESAEGYSGNEIPYLVTTDSLGDTISPKFFNTKTFTLKEWNDAFGFTWTADHFKTLVLTPNESQRVKQMTTTQHEWTGREIRDILGLPSTDFEIDASNPNLITVSTKGFGHGVGMSQYGANAMAQEGSKVEEILKHYYPKTEIKNFQSIHSACLKP
;
A
#
# COMPACT_ATOMS: atom_id res chain seq x y z
N MET A 1 -25.47 -49.38 -77.36
CA MET A 1 -25.57 -49.18 -75.89
C MET A 1 -24.63 -50.15 -75.15
N ARG A 2 -23.30 -49.91 -75.12
CA ARG A 2 -22.36 -50.79 -74.39
C ARG A 2 -21.19 -50.08 -73.68
N SER A 3 -21.14 -48.74 -73.70
CA SER A 3 -20.01 -47.97 -73.16
C SER A 3 -20.28 -47.21 -71.84
N LYS A 4 -21.55 -47.08 -71.40
CA LYS A 4 -21.88 -46.36 -70.15
C LYS A 4 -21.82 -47.21 -68.87
N ASN A 5 -21.81 -48.55 -68.97
CA ASN A 5 -21.80 -49.42 -67.78
C ASN A 5 -20.40 -49.71 -67.21
N HIS A 6 -19.32 -49.54 -67.99
CA HIS A 6 -17.96 -49.76 -67.48
C HIS A 6 -17.44 -48.61 -66.61
N ILE A 7 -17.89 -47.37 -66.85
CA ILE A 7 -17.43 -46.19 -66.10
C ILE A 7 -18.08 -46.13 -64.71
N LEU A 8 -19.34 -46.54 -64.56
CA LEU A 8 -19.98 -46.62 -63.23
C LEU A 8 -19.35 -47.70 -62.33
N TYR A 9 -18.94 -48.83 -62.90
CA TYR A 9 -18.30 -49.91 -62.13
C TYR A 9 -16.90 -49.51 -61.63
N SER A 10 -16.10 -48.78 -62.42
CA SER A 10 -14.76 -48.35 -61.97
C SER A 10 -14.82 -47.26 -60.90
N LEU A 11 -15.81 -46.36 -60.96
CA LEU A 11 -16.04 -45.31 -59.93
C LEU A 11 -16.54 -45.91 -58.60
N PHE A 12 -17.37 -46.95 -58.64
CA PHE A 12 -17.85 -47.63 -57.43
C PHE A 12 -16.72 -48.39 -56.73
N ILE A 13 -15.89 -49.13 -57.48
CA ILE A 13 -14.75 -49.90 -56.93
C ILE A 13 -13.71 -48.95 -56.29
N TYR A 14 -13.42 -47.81 -56.92
CA TYR A 14 -12.49 -46.83 -56.36
C TYR A 14 -13.01 -46.18 -55.06
N SER A 15 -14.32 -45.93 -54.97
CA SER A 15 -14.95 -45.38 -53.77
C SER A 15 -14.92 -46.38 -52.61
N THR A 16 -15.22 -47.65 -52.86
CA THR A 16 -15.22 -48.71 -51.83
C THR A 16 -13.80 -49.03 -51.33
N MET A 17 -12.80 -49.02 -52.21
CA MET A 17 -11.40 -49.26 -51.82
C MET A 17 -10.83 -48.11 -50.97
N ARG A 18 -11.26 -46.87 -51.24
CA ARG A 18 -10.83 -45.69 -50.48
C ARG A 18 -11.45 -45.66 -49.08
N TYR A 19 -12.71 -46.07 -48.94
CA TYR A 19 -13.35 -46.25 -47.63
C TYR A 19 -12.71 -47.39 -46.81
N LEU A 20 -12.38 -48.51 -47.45
CA LEU A 20 -11.70 -49.63 -46.78
C LEU A 20 -10.30 -49.23 -46.28
N ALA A 21 -9.54 -48.46 -47.07
CA ALA A 21 -8.23 -47.96 -46.65
C ALA A 21 -8.31 -46.98 -45.46
N ILE A 22 -9.33 -46.12 -45.42
CA ILE A 22 -9.55 -45.18 -44.30
C ILE A 22 -9.96 -45.94 -43.02
N VAL A 23 -10.83 -46.95 -43.13
CA VAL A 23 -11.23 -47.77 -41.98
C VAL A 23 -10.05 -48.56 -41.41
N ILE A 24 -9.19 -49.12 -42.27
CA ILE A 24 -7.96 -49.82 -41.84
C ILE A 24 -6.98 -48.84 -41.17
N ALA A 25 -6.79 -47.64 -41.72
CA ALA A 25 -5.92 -46.63 -41.12
C ALA A 25 -6.43 -46.15 -39.74
N CYS A 26 -7.75 -45.97 -39.57
CA CYS A 26 -8.36 -45.63 -38.29
C CYS A 26 -8.27 -46.77 -37.26
N LEU A 27 -8.43 -48.04 -37.68
CA LEU A 27 -8.22 -49.20 -36.82
C LEU A 27 -6.76 -49.32 -36.35
N CYS A 28 -5.79 -49.04 -37.22
CA CYS A 28 -4.37 -49.04 -36.83
C CYS A 28 -4.04 -47.91 -35.84
N LEU A 29 -4.59 -46.72 -36.01
CA LEU A 29 -4.36 -45.57 -35.11
C LEU A 29 -4.94 -45.78 -33.69
N PHE A 30 -6.00 -46.57 -33.54
CA PHE A 30 -6.60 -46.86 -32.23
C PHE A 30 -6.11 -48.17 -31.58
N LEU A 31 -5.54 -49.12 -32.33
CA LEU A 31 -5.03 -50.39 -31.79
C LEU A 31 -3.52 -50.38 -31.47
N LEU A 32 -2.75 -49.44 -32.05
CA LEU A 32 -1.31 -49.31 -31.80
C LEU A 32 -0.90 -48.80 -30.39
N PRO A 33 -1.71 -48.04 -29.61
CA PRO A 33 -1.29 -47.65 -28.27
C PRO A 33 -1.53 -48.73 -27.20
N LEU A 34 -2.14 -49.88 -27.53
CA LEU A 34 -2.42 -50.95 -26.56
C LEU A 34 -1.36 -52.07 -26.49
N GLN A 35 -0.34 -52.07 -27.35
CA GLN A 35 0.72 -53.10 -27.34
C GLN A 35 2.03 -52.64 -26.70
N LEU A 36 2.07 -51.44 -26.09
CA LEU A 36 3.25 -50.91 -25.38
C LEU A 36 3.08 -50.76 -23.86
N ILE A 37 2.08 -51.42 -23.27
CA ILE A 37 1.93 -51.55 -21.82
C ILE A 37 1.93 -53.04 -21.48
N GLU A 38 3.12 -53.65 -21.41
CA GLU A 38 3.44 -54.77 -20.53
C GLU A 38 4.88 -55.24 -20.78
N LYS A 39 5.79 -54.82 -19.89
CA LYS A 39 6.84 -55.67 -19.29
C LYS A 39 7.66 -54.83 -18.30
N LEU A 40 7.27 -54.93 -17.03
CA LEU A 40 8.17 -54.73 -15.90
C LEU A 40 9.09 -55.95 -15.78
N PRO A 41 10.38 -55.74 -15.43
CA PRO A 41 11.06 -56.63 -14.49
C PRO A 41 11.39 -55.90 -13.19
N GLN A 42 11.23 -56.61 -12.07
CA GLN A 42 11.49 -56.13 -10.72
C GLN A 42 12.99 -56.11 -10.35
N HIS A 43 13.32 -55.10 -9.53
CA HIS A 43 14.37 -55.00 -8.52
C HIS A 43 15.84 -54.82 -8.95
N GLY A 44 16.33 -53.59 -8.76
CA GLY A 44 17.72 -53.18 -8.59
C GLY A 44 17.73 -51.79 -7.98
N GLN A 45 18.44 -51.61 -6.86
CA GLN A 45 18.40 -50.44 -5.99
C GLN A 45 18.79 -49.14 -6.71
N GLU A 46 18.07 -48.04 -6.47
CA GLU A 46 18.66 -46.71 -6.29
C GLU A 46 17.65 -45.67 -5.77
N SER A 47 18.04 -45.04 -4.66
CA SER A 47 17.76 -43.66 -4.30
C SER A 47 16.28 -43.19 -4.31
N ALA A 48 15.68 -43.19 -3.12
CA ALA A 48 14.55 -42.33 -2.80
C ALA A 48 14.82 -40.89 -3.27
N THR A 49 14.15 -40.48 -4.34
CA THR A 49 14.04 -39.06 -4.68
C THR A 49 13.22 -38.42 -3.57
N PRO A 50 13.72 -37.41 -2.83
CA PRO A 50 12.87 -36.72 -1.89
C PRO A 50 11.80 -36.00 -2.71
N THR A 51 10.58 -36.51 -2.63
CA THR A 51 9.40 -35.78 -3.09
C THR A 51 9.16 -34.68 -2.06
N GLY A 52 9.84 -33.58 -2.29
CA GLY A 52 9.90 -32.44 -1.41
C GLY A 52 10.62 -31.31 -2.12
N ILE A 53 10.07 -30.84 -3.23
CA ILE A 53 10.31 -29.45 -3.59
C ILE A 53 9.47 -28.67 -2.58
N GLU A 54 10.04 -28.40 -1.40
CA GLU A 54 9.73 -27.13 -0.73
C GLU A 54 9.84 -26.08 -1.82
N ALA A 55 8.72 -25.47 -2.20
CA ALA A 55 8.76 -24.34 -3.10
C ALA A 55 9.74 -23.34 -2.48
N ALA A 56 10.90 -23.17 -3.11
CA ALA A 56 11.95 -22.30 -2.61
C ALA A 56 11.30 -20.93 -2.39
N CYS A 57 11.31 -20.49 -1.14
CA CYS A 57 10.66 -19.27 -0.73
C CYS A 57 11.37 -18.07 -1.35
N GLU A 58 10.88 -17.61 -2.50
CA GLU A 58 11.39 -16.42 -3.16
C GLU A 58 10.98 -15.18 -2.34
N PRO A 59 11.95 -14.40 -1.83
CA PRO A 59 11.65 -13.23 -1.02
C PRO A 59 10.96 -12.15 -1.88
N ILE A 60 9.95 -11.49 -1.31
CA ILE A 60 9.36 -10.31 -1.95
C ILE A 60 10.38 -9.17 -1.89
N LEU A 61 10.64 -8.59 -3.06
CA LEU A 61 11.56 -7.47 -3.24
C LEU A 61 10.77 -6.18 -3.55
N ILE A 62 11.08 -5.11 -2.84
CA ILE A 62 10.48 -3.79 -2.99
C ILE A 62 11.42 -2.90 -3.78
N ARG A 63 10.95 -2.43 -4.95
CA ARG A 63 11.65 -1.45 -5.78
C ARG A 63 11.30 -0.05 -5.28
N VAL A 64 12.29 0.71 -4.85
CA VAL A 64 12.12 2.10 -4.43
C VAL A 64 12.64 3.01 -5.54
N GLU A 65 11.81 3.95 -6.00
CA GLU A 65 12.23 4.92 -7.01
C GLU A 65 13.47 5.69 -6.54
N GLY A 66 14.46 5.86 -7.42
CA GLY A 66 15.74 6.50 -7.10
C GLY A 66 16.82 5.56 -6.56
N HIS A 67 16.48 4.31 -6.24
CA HIS A 67 17.46 3.27 -5.88
C HIS A 67 17.67 2.29 -7.05
N ALA A 68 18.93 1.91 -7.29
CA ALA A 68 19.29 1.01 -8.38
C ALA A 68 18.82 -0.43 -8.14
N GLU A 69 18.98 -0.91 -6.90
CA GLU A 69 18.65 -2.27 -6.51
C GLU A 69 17.40 -2.32 -5.62
N PRO A 70 16.56 -3.37 -5.74
CA PRO A 70 15.42 -3.56 -4.86
C PRO A 70 15.85 -4.07 -3.47
N PHE A 71 14.98 -3.90 -2.48
CA PHE A 71 15.21 -4.30 -1.10
C PHE A 71 14.34 -5.50 -0.72
N PRO A 72 14.82 -6.48 0.06
CA PRO A 72 13.93 -7.42 0.74
C PRO A 72 12.85 -6.70 1.54
N LEU A 73 11.61 -7.21 1.54
CA LEU A 73 10.49 -6.54 2.20
C LEU A 73 10.78 -6.17 3.65
N GLU A 74 11.32 -7.07 4.46
CA GLU A 74 11.60 -6.79 5.87
C GLU A 74 12.68 -5.72 6.06
N ASP A 75 13.67 -5.69 5.17
CA ASP A 75 14.69 -4.62 5.14
C ASP A 75 14.08 -3.28 4.75
N TYR A 76 13.13 -3.27 3.81
CA TYR A 76 12.37 -2.09 3.44
C TYR A 76 11.54 -1.58 4.64
N VAL A 77 10.76 -2.45 5.27
CA VAL A 77 9.90 -2.12 6.41
C VAL A 77 10.74 -1.57 7.58
N LYS A 78 11.88 -2.19 7.86
CA LYS A 78 12.83 -1.70 8.87
C LYS A 78 13.31 -0.28 8.55
N GLY A 79 13.67 0.00 7.29
CA GLY A 79 14.07 1.34 6.85
C GLY A 79 12.94 2.37 6.99
N VAL A 80 11.70 1.98 6.71
CA VAL A 80 10.52 2.83 6.92
C VAL A 80 10.31 3.13 8.41
N VAL A 81 10.27 2.11 9.27
CA VAL A 81 10.05 2.31 10.72
C VAL A 81 11.13 3.22 11.32
N GLN A 82 12.40 3.04 10.92
CA GLN A 82 13.50 3.90 11.37
C GLN A 82 13.40 5.35 10.89
N ALA A 83 12.87 5.58 9.69
CA ALA A 83 12.72 6.91 9.13
C ALA A 83 11.52 7.67 9.74
N GLU A 84 10.47 6.93 10.08
CA GLU A 84 9.17 7.48 10.49
C GLU A 84 9.04 7.64 12.01
N MET A 85 9.50 6.67 12.79
CA MET A 85 9.29 6.65 14.24
C MET A 85 10.60 6.76 15.02
N PRO A 86 10.66 7.63 16.06
CA PRO A 86 11.76 7.65 17.01
C PRO A 86 11.92 6.29 17.71
N ALA A 87 13.16 5.85 17.88
CA ALA A 87 13.46 4.65 18.65
C ALA A 87 13.14 4.79 20.16
N THR A 88 12.68 5.94 20.64
CA THR A 88 12.17 6.10 22.01
C THR A 88 10.68 5.77 22.13
N PHE A 89 10.00 5.52 21.01
CA PHE A 89 8.60 5.13 21.01
C PHE A 89 8.41 3.74 21.62
N GLN A 90 7.21 3.52 22.16
CA GLN A 90 6.84 2.26 22.80
C GLN A 90 6.86 1.12 21.78
N LEU A 91 7.26 -0.06 22.25
CA LEU A 91 7.40 -1.25 21.41
C LEU A 91 6.11 -1.59 20.65
N GLU A 92 4.95 -1.51 21.31
CA GLU A 92 3.65 -1.80 20.68
C GLU A 92 3.29 -0.80 19.56
N ALA A 93 3.72 0.46 19.67
CA ALA A 93 3.55 1.44 18.60
C ALA A 93 4.49 1.18 17.41
N LEU A 94 5.73 0.76 17.68
CA LEU A 94 6.67 0.33 16.65
C LEU A 94 6.18 -0.93 15.91
N LYS A 95 5.58 -1.88 16.64
CA LYS A 95 4.93 -3.06 16.05
C LYS A 95 3.77 -2.67 15.13
N ALA A 96 2.90 -1.76 15.58
CA ALA A 96 1.79 -1.25 14.77
C ALA A 96 2.30 -0.61 13.47
N GLN A 97 3.37 0.19 13.55
CA GLN A 97 4.01 0.80 12.39
C GLN A 97 4.64 -0.23 11.44
N ALA A 98 5.29 -1.27 11.96
CA ALA A 98 5.85 -2.34 11.15
C ALA A 98 4.77 -3.06 10.33
N ILE A 99 3.66 -3.44 10.96
CA ILE A 99 2.53 -4.09 10.30
C ILE A 99 1.90 -3.17 9.25
N ALA A 100 1.66 -1.89 9.59
CA ALA A 100 1.09 -0.92 8.67
C ALA A 100 2.01 -0.66 7.45
N ALA A 101 3.31 -0.44 7.69
CA ALA A 101 4.30 -0.24 6.63
C ALA A 101 4.41 -1.47 5.71
N ARG A 102 4.46 -2.68 6.26
CA ARG A 102 4.49 -3.92 5.48
C ARG A 102 3.25 -4.05 4.60
N THR A 103 2.06 -3.82 5.18
CA THR A 103 0.79 -3.89 4.46
C THR A 103 0.73 -2.87 3.33
N TYR A 104 1.11 -1.62 3.62
CA TYR A 104 1.11 -0.54 2.64
C TYR A 104 2.08 -0.83 1.48
N ALA A 105 3.31 -1.28 1.78
CA ALA A 105 4.31 -1.61 0.78
C ALA A 105 3.81 -2.70 -0.17
N LEU A 106 3.28 -3.80 0.40
CA LEU A 106 2.72 -4.91 -0.37
C LEU A 106 1.54 -4.48 -1.24
N LYS A 107 0.59 -3.71 -0.68
CA LYS A 107 -0.59 -3.24 -1.42
C LYS A 107 -0.20 -2.29 -2.55
N THR A 108 0.65 -1.30 -2.25
CA THR A 108 1.02 -0.23 -3.19
C THR A 108 1.88 -0.74 -4.34
N THR A 109 2.81 -1.65 -4.04
CA THR A 109 3.71 -2.21 -5.07
C THR A 109 3.09 -3.39 -5.82
N ASN A 110 1.86 -3.80 -5.47
CA ASN A 110 1.26 -5.06 -5.92
C ASN A 110 2.28 -6.21 -5.74
N PHE A 111 2.66 -6.45 -4.49
CA PHE A 111 3.62 -7.49 -4.09
C PHE A 111 5.00 -7.35 -4.76
N GLY A 112 5.49 -6.12 -4.92
CA GLY A 112 6.82 -5.83 -5.50
C GLY A 112 6.87 -5.74 -7.04
N THR A 113 5.73 -5.90 -7.73
CA THR A 113 5.68 -5.82 -9.20
C THR A 113 5.82 -4.39 -9.73
N THR A 114 5.49 -3.38 -8.91
CA THR A 114 5.63 -1.95 -9.22
C THR A 114 6.50 -1.25 -8.19
N SER A 115 7.09 -0.11 -8.58
CA SER A 115 7.95 0.67 -7.70
C SER A 115 7.14 1.55 -6.73
N ILE A 116 7.71 1.80 -5.56
CA ILE A 116 7.19 2.75 -4.56
C ILE A 116 8.01 4.05 -4.55
N LYS A 117 7.33 5.18 -4.37
CA LYS A 117 7.95 6.49 -4.23
C LYS A 117 8.42 6.74 -2.79
N PRO A 118 9.68 7.18 -2.57
CA PRO A 118 10.18 7.53 -1.24
C PRO A 118 9.83 8.98 -0.85
N THR A 119 8.56 9.38 -0.98
CA THR A 119 8.14 10.77 -0.69
C THR A 119 7.38 10.87 0.63
N THR A 120 7.36 12.07 1.22
CA THR A 120 6.56 12.41 2.41
C THR A 120 5.04 12.25 2.24
N SER A 121 4.58 12.04 1.00
CA SER A 121 3.18 11.71 0.68
C SER A 121 2.89 10.21 0.71
N HIS A 122 3.91 9.34 0.73
CA HIS A 122 3.77 7.89 0.54
C HIS A 122 4.51 7.07 1.60
N GLN A 123 5.71 7.46 2.02
CA GLN A 123 6.52 6.95 3.14
C GLN A 123 7.95 7.54 3.10
N ALA A 124 8.51 7.92 4.25
CA ALA A 124 9.94 8.15 4.38
C ALA A 124 10.68 6.79 4.44
N PHE A 125 11.77 6.66 3.69
CA PHE A 125 12.61 5.45 3.67
C PHE A 125 14.09 5.83 3.75
N ILE A 126 14.86 5.08 4.55
CA ILE A 126 16.31 5.21 4.66
C ILE A 126 16.94 3.85 4.39
N SER A 127 17.86 3.77 3.42
CA SER A 127 18.52 2.51 3.04
C SER A 127 19.58 2.06 4.06
N GLN A 128 19.76 0.75 4.21
CA GLN A 128 20.58 0.09 5.25
C GLN A 128 22.05 0.52 5.37
N SER A 129 22.64 1.17 4.35
CA SER A 129 24.06 1.57 4.38
C SER A 129 24.42 2.60 5.46
N GLU A 130 23.47 3.08 6.28
CA GLU A 130 23.70 4.19 7.19
C GLU A 130 23.40 3.96 8.68
N ARG A 131 22.71 2.89 9.13
CA ARG A 131 22.40 2.74 10.58
C ARG A 131 22.30 1.30 11.08
N ILE A 132 23.02 1.00 12.17
CA ILE A 132 22.70 -0.11 13.07
C ILE A 132 21.30 0.16 13.64
N SER A 133 20.39 -0.77 13.45
CA SER A 133 19.03 -0.62 13.97
C SER A 133 19.03 -0.60 15.49
N PRO A 134 18.33 0.36 16.11
CA PRO A 134 18.01 0.29 17.52
C PRO A 134 17.37 -1.07 17.87
N PRO A 135 17.75 -1.70 19.00
CA PRO A 135 17.29 -3.04 19.35
C PRO A 135 15.76 -3.18 19.41
N ASN A 136 15.05 -2.14 19.87
CA ASN A 136 13.60 -2.14 19.96
C ASN A 136 12.91 -2.11 18.59
N ILE A 137 13.47 -1.40 17.60
CA ILE A 137 12.97 -1.43 16.23
C ILE A 137 13.20 -2.82 15.65
N ALA A 138 14.40 -3.39 15.83
CA ALA A 138 14.69 -4.76 15.37
C ALA A 138 13.72 -5.78 16.00
N GLN A 139 13.48 -5.66 17.31
CA GLN A 139 12.50 -6.48 18.03
C GLN A 139 11.08 -6.32 17.47
N ALA A 140 10.63 -5.10 17.20
CA ALA A 140 9.30 -4.85 16.63
C ALA A 140 9.13 -5.50 15.24
N ILE A 141 10.16 -5.42 14.39
CA ILE A 141 10.16 -6.08 13.08
C ILE A 141 10.08 -7.61 13.25
N THR A 142 10.95 -8.19 14.07
CA THR A 142 10.98 -9.65 14.29
C THR A 142 9.68 -10.17 14.89
N GLU A 143 9.13 -9.51 15.91
CA GLU A 143 7.91 -9.97 16.59
C GLU A 143 6.63 -9.82 15.73
N THR A 144 6.68 -9.00 14.68
CA THR A 144 5.57 -8.81 13.73
C THR A 144 5.87 -9.36 12.35
N ALA A 145 6.89 -10.21 12.23
CA ALA A 145 7.29 -10.80 10.96
C ALA A 145 6.07 -11.45 10.28
N SER A 146 5.91 -11.16 8.99
CA SER A 146 4.76 -11.61 8.18
C SER A 146 3.37 -11.11 8.59
N GLN A 147 3.21 -10.29 9.64
CA GLN A 147 1.89 -9.75 10.00
C GLN A 147 1.50 -8.59 9.10
N VAL A 148 0.27 -8.63 8.60
CA VAL A 148 -0.35 -7.64 7.70
C VAL A 148 -1.80 -7.36 8.10
N LEU A 149 -2.35 -6.23 7.65
CA LEU A 149 -3.75 -5.86 7.86
C LEU A 149 -4.60 -6.20 6.65
N THR A 150 -5.77 -6.79 6.91
CA THR A 150 -6.72 -7.16 5.86
C THR A 150 -8.14 -6.68 6.17
N TYR A 151 -8.91 -6.44 5.11
CA TYR A 151 -10.35 -6.24 5.14
C TYR A 151 -10.97 -7.13 4.05
N ASN A 152 -11.96 -7.95 4.40
CA ASN A 152 -12.53 -8.96 3.49
C ASN A 152 -11.46 -9.86 2.82
N ASN A 153 -10.46 -10.29 3.60
CA ASN A 153 -9.30 -11.09 3.14
C ASN A 153 -8.38 -10.43 2.11
N GLU A 154 -8.55 -9.14 1.84
CA GLU A 154 -7.64 -8.37 0.98
C GLU A 154 -6.77 -7.42 1.80
N LEU A 155 -5.53 -7.20 1.36
CA LEU A 155 -4.66 -6.18 1.96
C LEU A 155 -5.32 -4.79 1.87
N ILE A 156 -5.34 -4.09 2.99
CA ILE A 156 -5.80 -2.70 3.05
C ILE A 156 -4.76 -1.73 2.50
N THR A 157 -5.17 -0.51 2.18
CA THR A 157 -4.23 0.62 2.05
C THR A 157 -3.96 1.19 3.44
N ALA A 158 -2.96 0.66 4.15
CA ALA A 158 -2.62 1.03 5.53
C ALA A 158 -1.89 2.39 5.61
N MET A 159 -2.61 3.48 5.36
CA MET A 159 -2.07 4.85 5.43
C MET A 159 -1.73 5.25 6.88
N PHE A 160 -0.62 5.95 7.07
CA PHE A 160 -0.23 6.48 8.38
C PHE A 160 0.48 7.82 8.24
N PHE A 161 0.53 8.59 9.33
CA PHE A 161 1.10 9.93 9.34
C PHE A 161 1.62 10.28 10.74
N SER A 162 2.34 11.41 10.86
CA SER A 162 3.06 11.73 12.08
C SER A 162 2.15 12.13 13.24
N THR A 163 1.32 13.15 13.07
CA THR A 163 0.56 13.74 14.17
C THR A 163 -0.77 14.28 13.66
N SER A 164 -1.84 14.03 14.38
CA SER A 164 -3.18 14.53 14.09
C SER A 164 -3.43 15.86 14.77
N ASN A 165 -4.56 16.47 14.44
CA ASN A 165 -5.09 17.63 15.15
C ASN A 165 -5.99 17.23 16.34
N GLY A 166 -5.90 15.98 16.79
CA GLY A 166 -6.80 15.36 17.78
C GLY A 166 -7.78 14.36 17.15
N LYS A 167 -7.91 14.34 15.82
CA LYS A 167 -8.70 13.36 15.05
C LYS A 167 -8.03 12.97 13.74
N THR A 168 -8.28 11.76 13.29
CA THR A 168 -7.88 11.31 11.95
C THR A 168 -8.84 11.84 10.87
N GLU A 169 -8.35 11.91 9.64
CA GLU A 169 -9.10 12.27 8.46
C GLU A 169 -9.68 10.99 7.82
N SER A 170 -10.92 11.05 7.36
CA SER A 170 -11.51 9.94 6.60
C SER A 170 -10.99 9.92 5.16
N ALA A 171 -11.00 8.76 4.52
CA ALA A 171 -10.65 8.67 3.10
C ALA A 171 -11.61 9.49 2.23
N GLU A 172 -12.86 9.65 2.64
CA GLU A 172 -13.84 10.51 1.96
C GLU A 172 -13.48 11.99 2.12
N GLY A 173 -13.18 12.43 3.35
CA GLY A 173 -12.75 13.81 3.61
C GLY A 173 -11.44 14.16 2.91
N TYR A 174 -10.55 13.17 2.74
CA TYR A 174 -9.28 13.33 2.04
C TYR A 174 -9.41 13.23 0.51
N SER A 175 -10.07 12.21 -0.03
CA SER A 175 -10.04 11.89 -1.47
C SER A 175 -11.40 11.97 -2.17
N GLY A 176 -12.48 12.18 -1.43
CA GLY A 176 -13.86 12.09 -1.93
C GLY A 176 -14.40 10.66 -2.06
N ASN A 177 -13.58 9.64 -1.76
CA ASN A 177 -13.97 8.24 -1.85
C ASN A 177 -14.04 7.60 -0.46
N GLU A 178 -15.17 6.98 -0.14
CA GLU A 178 -15.32 6.25 1.11
C GLU A 178 -14.47 4.97 1.10
N ILE A 179 -13.71 4.75 2.17
CA ILE A 179 -12.98 3.50 2.41
C ILE A 179 -13.37 3.01 3.82
N PRO A 180 -14.02 1.84 3.96
CA PRO A 180 -14.69 1.44 5.21
C PRO A 180 -13.82 1.37 6.47
N TYR A 181 -12.50 1.24 6.30
CA TYR A 181 -11.48 1.13 7.34
C TYR A 181 -10.57 2.37 7.45
N LEU A 182 -10.80 3.41 6.65
CA LEU A 182 -10.12 4.71 6.76
C LEU A 182 -11.18 5.78 7.03
N VAL A 183 -11.66 5.80 8.26
CA VAL A 183 -12.69 6.72 8.76
C VAL A 183 -12.08 7.64 9.82
N THR A 184 -12.78 8.72 10.15
CA THR A 184 -12.37 9.60 11.25
C THR A 184 -12.47 8.87 12.59
N THR A 185 -11.40 8.95 13.36
CA THR A 185 -11.23 8.37 14.70
C THR A 185 -10.58 9.39 15.62
N ASP A 186 -10.91 9.34 16.91
CA ASP A 186 -10.29 10.23 17.89
C ASP A 186 -8.82 9.86 18.11
N SER A 187 -7.97 10.85 18.35
CA SER A 187 -6.52 10.69 18.49
C SER A 187 -6.00 11.74 19.48
N LEU A 188 -6.62 11.78 20.67
CA LEU A 188 -6.38 12.83 21.67
C LEU A 188 -4.95 12.81 22.24
N GLY A 189 -4.31 11.64 22.25
CA GLY A 189 -2.93 11.48 22.72
C GLY A 189 -1.89 12.22 21.86
N ASP A 190 -2.25 12.69 20.67
CA ASP A 190 -1.35 13.37 19.75
C ASP A 190 -0.81 14.70 20.28
N THR A 191 -1.46 15.30 21.28
CA THR A 191 -1.01 16.55 21.90
C THR A 191 0.38 16.46 22.54
N ILE A 192 0.86 15.24 22.82
CA ILE A 192 2.23 15.01 23.31
C ILE A 192 3.30 15.26 22.22
N SER A 193 2.89 15.29 20.95
CA SER A 193 3.81 15.46 19.84
C SER A 193 4.40 16.88 19.85
N PRO A 194 5.73 17.03 19.73
CA PRO A 194 6.35 18.34 19.53
C PRO A 194 5.96 18.98 18.19
N LYS A 195 5.33 18.21 17.29
CA LYS A 195 4.81 18.67 16.00
C LYS A 195 3.30 18.98 16.03
N PHE A 196 2.65 18.90 17.19
CA PHE A 196 1.20 19.09 17.28
C PHE A 196 0.77 20.51 16.92
N PHE A 197 1.50 21.53 17.37
CA PHE A 197 1.28 22.92 16.97
C PHE A 197 2.45 23.43 16.15
N ASN A 198 2.17 24.15 15.08
CA ASN A 198 3.19 24.87 14.31
C ASN A 198 2.67 26.25 13.89
N THR A 199 3.58 27.18 13.64
CA THR A 199 3.24 28.51 13.16
C THR A 199 4.25 28.94 12.12
N LYS A 200 3.76 29.46 11.00
CA LYS A 200 4.57 30.01 9.92
C LYS A 200 4.08 31.41 9.61
N THR A 201 5.01 32.35 9.53
CA THR A 201 4.70 33.75 9.22
C THR A 201 5.26 34.10 7.84
N PHE A 202 4.47 34.84 7.08
CA PHE A 202 4.81 35.32 5.75
C PHE A 202 4.72 36.84 5.73
N THR A 203 5.65 37.49 5.05
CA THR A 203 5.44 38.86 4.58
C THR A 203 4.37 38.86 3.49
N LEU A 204 3.72 40.02 3.26
CA LEU A 204 2.78 40.15 2.13
C LEU A 204 3.43 39.83 0.78
N LYS A 205 4.73 40.11 0.62
CA LYS A 205 5.47 39.76 -0.59
C LYS A 205 5.56 38.24 -0.77
N GLU A 206 6.00 37.51 0.25
CA GLU A 206 6.11 36.04 0.18
C GLU A 206 4.75 35.39 -0.05
N TRP A 207 3.70 35.93 0.58
CA TRP A 207 2.33 35.50 0.35
C TRP A 207 1.94 35.67 -1.13
N ASN A 208 2.11 36.88 -1.67
CA ASN A 208 1.80 37.16 -3.08
C ASN A 208 2.62 36.30 -4.05
N ASP A 209 3.89 36.10 -3.77
CA ASP A 209 4.78 35.26 -4.58
C ASP A 209 4.30 33.80 -4.59
N ALA A 210 3.87 33.26 -3.44
CA ALA A 210 3.36 31.89 -3.32
C ALA A 210 2.07 31.68 -4.12
N PHE A 211 1.16 32.66 -4.09
CA PHE A 211 -0.11 32.58 -4.82
C PHE A 211 -0.03 33.03 -6.29
N GLY A 212 1.07 33.68 -6.69
CA GLY A 212 1.26 34.16 -8.07
C GLY A 212 0.43 35.41 -8.42
N PHE A 213 -0.14 36.11 -7.45
CA PHE A 213 -0.86 37.37 -7.65
C PHE A 213 -0.84 38.26 -6.40
N THR A 214 -1.20 39.53 -6.57
CA THR A 214 -1.22 40.50 -5.47
C THR A 214 -2.52 40.42 -4.66
N TRP A 215 -2.40 39.96 -3.40
CA TRP A 215 -3.48 40.04 -2.43
C TRP A 215 -3.71 41.48 -1.98
N THR A 216 -4.98 41.79 -1.75
CA THR A 216 -5.46 43.09 -1.27
C THR A 216 -6.20 42.90 0.05
N ALA A 217 -6.49 43.99 0.76
CA ALA A 217 -7.29 43.92 1.99
C ALA A 217 -8.67 43.27 1.77
N ASP A 218 -9.26 43.39 0.58
CA ASP A 218 -10.55 42.76 0.26
C ASP A 218 -10.46 41.24 0.17
N HIS A 219 -9.35 40.71 -0.35
CA HIS A 219 -9.10 39.27 -0.38
C HIS A 219 -9.06 38.68 1.05
N PHE A 220 -8.34 39.31 1.97
CA PHE A 220 -8.28 38.87 3.36
C PHE A 220 -9.62 39.06 4.09
N LYS A 221 -10.34 40.14 3.82
CA LYS A 221 -11.65 40.41 4.42
C LYS A 221 -12.72 39.40 4.01
N THR A 222 -12.63 38.89 2.79
CA THR A 222 -13.59 37.93 2.21
C THR A 222 -13.12 36.48 2.32
N LEU A 223 -11.94 36.25 2.93
CA LEU A 223 -11.40 34.92 3.12
C LEU A 223 -12.29 34.12 4.07
N VAL A 224 -12.69 32.94 3.63
CA VAL A 224 -13.45 31.96 4.41
C VAL A 224 -12.73 30.62 4.36
N LEU A 225 -12.50 30.02 5.53
CA LEU A 225 -12.04 28.66 5.68
C LEU A 225 -13.22 27.76 6.03
N THR A 226 -13.44 26.73 5.23
CA THR A 226 -14.51 25.75 5.45
C THR A 226 -13.88 24.43 5.93
N PRO A 227 -14.04 24.05 7.21
CA PRO A 227 -13.53 22.79 7.73
C PRO A 227 -14.41 21.60 7.28
N ASN A 228 -13.84 20.39 7.34
CA ASN A 228 -14.58 19.14 7.27
C ASN A 228 -14.83 18.54 8.67
N GLU A 229 -15.34 17.31 8.73
CA GLU A 229 -15.65 16.61 9.99
C GLU A 229 -14.42 16.43 10.91
N SER A 230 -13.23 16.30 10.34
CA SER A 230 -11.97 16.18 11.09
C SER A 230 -11.39 17.54 11.52
N GLN A 231 -12.09 18.65 11.26
CA GLN A 231 -11.65 20.04 11.45
C GLN A 231 -10.53 20.51 10.50
N ARG A 232 -10.06 19.65 9.59
CA ARG A 232 -9.16 20.08 8.53
C ARG A 232 -9.90 20.95 7.53
N VAL A 233 -9.23 21.99 7.02
CA VAL A 233 -9.75 22.86 5.97
C VAL A 233 -9.99 22.03 4.71
N LYS A 234 -11.26 21.91 4.34
CA LYS A 234 -11.68 21.34 3.05
C LYS A 234 -11.41 22.35 1.93
N GLN A 235 -11.74 23.61 2.19
CA GLN A 235 -11.76 24.66 1.19
C GLN A 235 -11.39 26.01 1.81
N MET A 236 -10.62 26.81 1.08
CA MET A 236 -10.38 28.22 1.33
C MET A 236 -10.94 29.02 0.15
N THR A 237 -11.81 29.98 0.42
CA THR A 237 -12.44 30.81 -0.61
C THR A 237 -12.24 32.28 -0.33
N THR A 238 -12.14 33.06 -1.39
CA THR A 238 -12.36 34.52 -1.41
C THR A 238 -13.46 34.81 -2.42
N THR A 239 -13.88 36.07 -2.59
CA THR A 239 -14.85 36.42 -3.64
C THR A 239 -14.39 36.04 -5.05
N GLN A 240 -13.08 35.96 -5.30
CA GLN A 240 -12.50 35.81 -6.64
C GLN A 240 -11.86 34.44 -6.90
N HIS A 241 -11.51 33.72 -5.83
CA HIS A 241 -10.69 32.52 -5.91
C HIS A 241 -11.14 31.46 -4.92
N GLU A 242 -10.91 30.21 -5.28
CA GLU A 242 -11.21 29.04 -4.49
C GLU A 242 -10.03 28.07 -4.56
N TRP A 243 -9.68 27.51 -3.41
CA TRP A 243 -8.68 26.47 -3.28
C TRP A 243 -9.18 25.38 -2.33
N THR A 244 -8.72 24.16 -2.54
CA THR A 244 -8.76 23.11 -1.53
C THR A 244 -7.75 23.40 -0.41
N GLY A 245 -7.99 22.89 0.80
CA GLY A 245 -7.01 23.03 1.89
C GLY A 245 -5.66 22.37 1.56
N ARG A 246 -5.63 21.34 0.70
CA ARG A 246 -4.38 20.71 0.24
C ARG A 246 -3.57 21.61 -0.67
N GLU A 247 -4.21 22.29 -1.62
CA GLU A 247 -3.51 23.28 -2.45
C GLU A 247 -2.88 24.37 -1.57
N ILE A 248 -3.58 24.83 -0.53
CA ILE A 248 -3.02 25.81 0.40
C ILE A 248 -1.85 25.24 1.19
N ARG A 249 -1.97 24.01 1.69
CA ARG A 249 -0.87 23.31 2.35
C ARG A 249 0.36 23.21 1.46
N ASP A 250 0.18 22.89 0.18
CA ASP A 250 1.28 22.72 -0.78
C ASP A 250 1.89 24.08 -1.17
N ILE A 251 1.06 25.07 -1.50
CA ILE A 251 1.47 26.45 -1.85
C ILE A 251 2.30 27.08 -0.72
N LEU A 252 1.82 26.95 0.52
CA LEU A 252 2.42 27.60 1.68
C LEU A 252 3.43 26.69 2.41
N GLY A 253 3.58 25.43 2.00
CA GLY A 253 4.43 24.45 2.65
C GLY A 253 4.06 24.24 4.13
N LEU A 254 2.77 24.00 4.39
CA LEU A 254 2.24 23.80 5.74
C LEU A 254 2.38 22.33 6.21
N PRO A 255 2.48 22.09 7.52
CA PRO A 255 2.53 20.72 8.06
C PRO A 255 1.28 19.88 7.78
N SER A 256 0.10 20.50 7.81
CA SER A 256 -1.20 19.86 7.68
C SER A 256 -2.20 20.79 6.97
N THR A 257 -3.44 20.31 6.80
CA THR A 257 -4.57 21.10 6.31
C THR A 257 -5.49 21.60 7.44
N ASP A 258 -5.15 21.38 8.72
CA ASP A 258 -5.81 22.10 9.83
C ASP A 258 -5.00 23.35 10.10
N PHE A 259 -5.48 24.48 9.62
CA PHE A 259 -4.84 25.77 9.78
C PHE A 259 -5.82 26.92 9.96
N GLU A 260 -5.34 27.94 10.64
CA GLU A 260 -5.99 29.24 10.81
C GLU A 260 -5.06 30.32 10.24
N ILE A 261 -5.63 31.40 9.71
CA ILE A 261 -4.89 32.51 9.09
C ILE A 261 -5.22 33.80 9.84
N ASP A 262 -4.21 34.44 10.41
CA ASP A 262 -4.28 35.79 10.97
C ASP A 262 -3.55 36.76 10.05
N ALA A 263 -4.32 37.66 9.43
CA ALA A 263 -3.84 38.76 8.59
C ALA A 263 -4.20 40.14 9.18
N SER A 264 -4.40 40.22 10.50
CA SER A 264 -4.68 41.48 11.19
C SER A 264 -3.50 42.46 11.15
N ASN A 265 -2.28 41.95 11.01
CA ASN A 265 -1.09 42.76 10.78
C ASN A 265 -0.95 43.07 9.28
N PRO A 266 -0.87 44.35 8.87
CA PRO A 266 -0.81 44.73 7.46
C PRO A 266 0.47 44.27 6.74
N ASN A 267 1.53 43.93 7.49
CA ASN A 267 2.82 43.54 6.93
C ASN A 267 3.11 42.04 7.05
N LEU A 268 2.37 41.31 7.90
CA LEU A 268 2.63 39.91 8.23
C LEU A 268 1.34 39.11 8.26
N ILE A 269 1.38 37.94 7.63
CA ILE A 269 0.32 36.94 7.67
C ILE A 269 0.86 35.76 8.48
N THR A 270 0.19 35.44 9.58
CA THR A 270 0.55 34.31 10.45
C THR A 270 -0.41 33.16 10.21
N VAL A 271 0.14 31.99 9.88
CA VAL A 271 -0.61 30.76 9.70
C VAL A 271 -0.27 29.80 10.83
N SER A 272 -1.24 29.50 11.67
CA SER A 272 -1.11 28.51 12.74
C SER A 272 -1.70 27.19 12.26
N THR A 273 -1.01 26.08 12.51
CA THR A 273 -1.44 24.74 12.06
C THR A 273 -1.47 23.76 13.21
N LYS A 274 -2.36 22.77 13.12
CA LYS A 274 -2.43 21.62 14.04
C LYS A 274 -2.15 20.31 13.31
N GLY A 275 -1.34 19.45 13.92
CA GLY A 275 -0.92 18.17 13.37
C GLY A 275 0.13 18.29 12.25
N PHE A 276 0.60 17.13 11.80
CA PHE A 276 1.66 16.98 10.81
C PHE A 276 1.38 15.74 9.94
N GLY A 277 1.13 15.98 8.65
CA GLY A 277 0.83 14.94 7.66
C GLY A 277 -0.62 14.98 7.14
N HIS A 278 -0.99 13.98 6.34
CA HIS A 278 -2.28 13.94 5.65
C HIS A 278 -3.48 13.61 6.56
N GLY A 279 -3.26 13.03 7.74
CA GLY A 279 -4.32 12.76 8.72
C GLY A 279 -5.06 11.42 8.55
N VAL A 280 -4.93 10.75 7.41
CA VAL A 280 -5.65 9.51 7.10
C VAL A 280 -4.98 8.26 7.71
N GLY A 281 -5.77 7.42 8.38
CA GLY A 281 -5.32 6.14 8.96
C GLY A 281 -4.62 6.31 10.30
N MET A 282 -3.46 5.66 10.50
CA MET A 282 -2.81 5.64 11.82
C MET A 282 -1.96 6.87 12.12
N SER A 283 -2.21 7.53 13.25
CA SER A 283 -1.29 8.52 13.82
C SER A 283 -0.14 7.82 14.55
N GLN A 284 1.11 8.15 14.21
CA GLN A 284 2.30 7.61 14.88
C GLN A 284 2.40 8.04 16.34
N TYR A 285 2.20 9.34 16.62
CA TYR A 285 2.23 9.85 17.99
C TYR A 285 1.00 9.39 18.79
N GLY A 286 -0.15 9.28 18.14
CA GLY A 286 -1.34 8.72 18.77
C GLY A 286 -1.19 7.24 19.12
N ALA A 287 -0.60 6.43 18.22
CA ALA A 287 -0.24 5.04 18.51
C ALA A 287 0.74 4.93 19.68
N ASN A 288 1.73 5.82 19.74
CA ASN A 288 2.67 5.87 20.87
C ASN A 288 1.98 6.25 22.19
N ALA A 289 1.05 7.21 22.19
CA ALA A 289 0.27 7.57 23.36
C ALA A 289 -0.59 6.40 23.85
N MET A 290 -1.32 5.72 22.94
CA MET A 290 -2.09 4.52 23.28
C MET A 290 -1.21 3.42 23.89
N ALA A 291 -0.02 3.20 23.32
CA ALA A 291 0.93 2.23 23.86
C ALA A 291 1.51 2.64 25.23
N GLN A 292 1.71 3.94 25.49
CA GLN A 292 2.10 4.46 26.81
C GLN A 292 1.02 4.21 27.87
N GLU A 293 -0.24 4.22 27.46
CA GLU A 293 -1.41 3.88 28.29
C GLU A 293 -1.63 2.36 28.42
N GLY A 294 -0.78 1.54 27.78
CA GLY A 294 -0.79 0.08 27.91
C GLY A 294 -1.48 -0.68 26.78
N SER A 295 -2.01 0.02 25.77
CA SER A 295 -2.67 -0.61 24.62
C SER A 295 -1.69 -1.53 23.87
N LYS A 296 -2.19 -2.69 23.44
CA LYS A 296 -1.43 -3.63 22.58
C LYS A 296 -1.56 -3.29 21.11
N VAL A 297 -0.65 -3.82 20.29
CA VAL A 297 -0.65 -3.61 18.84
C VAL A 297 -2.01 -3.88 18.18
N GLU A 298 -2.75 -4.90 18.63
CA GLU A 298 -4.08 -5.23 18.12
C GLU A 298 -5.09 -4.11 18.38
N GLU A 299 -5.04 -3.51 19.57
CA GLU A 299 -5.95 -2.44 19.99
C GLU A 299 -5.63 -1.14 19.25
N ILE A 300 -4.33 -0.83 19.11
CA ILE A 300 -3.85 0.33 18.33
C ILE A 300 -4.33 0.22 16.88
N LEU A 301 -4.05 -0.90 16.22
CA LEU A 301 -4.41 -1.08 14.81
C LEU A 301 -5.92 -1.13 14.58
N LYS A 302 -6.67 -1.77 15.48
CA LYS A 302 -8.15 -1.81 15.39
C LYS A 302 -8.77 -0.43 15.60
N HIS A 303 -8.16 0.42 16.41
CA HIS A 303 -8.59 1.81 16.62
C HIS A 303 -8.43 2.64 15.35
N TYR A 304 -7.27 2.60 14.70
CA TYR A 304 -7.01 3.43 13.50
C TYR A 304 -7.53 2.83 12.19
N TYR A 305 -7.67 1.51 12.12
CA TYR A 305 -8.18 0.78 10.96
C TYR A 305 -9.37 -0.10 11.37
N PRO A 306 -10.53 0.49 11.69
CA PRO A 306 -11.67 -0.28 12.15
C PRO A 306 -12.11 -1.30 11.08
N LYS A 307 -12.70 -2.40 11.53
CA LYS A 307 -13.15 -3.54 10.70
C LYS A 307 -12.04 -4.37 10.07
N THR A 308 -10.77 -4.10 10.37
CA THR A 308 -9.65 -4.88 9.84
C THR A 308 -9.22 -6.01 10.76
N GLU A 309 -8.50 -6.97 10.20
CA GLU A 309 -7.91 -8.11 10.91
C GLU A 309 -6.41 -8.18 10.64
N ILE A 310 -5.63 -8.47 11.68
CA ILE A 310 -4.23 -8.85 11.53
C ILE A 310 -4.18 -10.30 11.08
N LYS A 311 -3.49 -10.57 9.96
CA LYS A 311 -3.25 -11.92 9.45
C LYS A 311 -1.77 -12.14 9.22
N ASN A 312 -1.37 -13.41 9.27
CA ASN A 312 -0.08 -13.80 8.74
C ASN A 312 -0.18 -13.83 7.20
N PHE A 313 0.72 -13.15 6.51
CA PHE A 313 0.77 -13.04 5.07
C PHE A 313 0.74 -14.39 4.34
N GLN A 314 1.36 -15.42 4.91
CA GLN A 314 1.40 -16.77 4.34
C GLN A 314 0.02 -17.43 4.29
N SER A 315 -0.94 -16.95 5.10
CA SER A 315 -2.34 -17.43 5.08
C SER A 315 -3.19 -16.82 3.96
N ILE A 316 -2.68 -15.80 3.26
CA ILE A 316 -3.40 -15.06 2.21
C ILE A 316 -2.66 -15.05 0.86
N HIS A 317 -1.38 -15.43 0.83
CA HIS A 317 -0.57 -15.44 -0.39
C HIS A 317 0.48 -16.55 -0.34
N SER A 318 0.78 -17.18 -1.49
CA SER A 318 1.69 -18.34 -1.58
C SER A 318 3.18 -18.00 -1.50
N ALA A 319 3.54 -16.71 -1.68
CA ALA A 319 4.91 -16.23 -1.46
C ALA A 319 5.18 -16.12 0.04
N CYS A 320 6.38 -16.50 0.49
CA CYS A 320 6.75 -16.39 1.89
C CYS A 320 7.72 -15.24 2.16
N LEU A 321 7.52 -14.62 3.32
CA LEU A 321 8.32 -13.52 3.83
C LEU A 321 9.39 -14.13 4.73
N LYS A 322 10.65 -14.08 4.30
CA LYS A 322 11.76 -14.48 5.17
C LYS A 322 11.97 -13.36 6.20
N PRO A 323 12.02 -13.69 7.51
CA PRO A 323 12.20 -12.72 8.59
C PRO A 323 13.60 -12.08 8.59
#